data_AF-A0A0G4EC87-F1
#
_entry.id   AF-A0A0G4EC87-F1
#
_cell.length_a   1.000
_cell.length_b   1.000
_cell.length_c   1.000
_cell.angle_alpha   90.00
_cell.angle_beta   90.00
_cell.angle_gamma   90.00
#
_symmetry.space_group_name_H-M   'P 1'
#
loop_
_entity.id
_entity.type
_entity.pdbx_description
1 polymer ?
#
loop_
_entity_poly.entity_id
_entity_poly.type
_entity_poly.pdbx_seq_one_letter_code
_entity_poly.pdbx_strand_id
1 'polypeptide(L)'
;MQVYGEATAHSLVMMNGHVPKSQPALPSAVCLPREVSEYVPAAGEIKQGSGLEGLRHIFGDLPLDDFEKQVVEEFREFFNEWEEWEGDESPAGKVRLEGTVFDDDNFLLRFLQGNGWDLCKTARDVMHHLEWRRTALPVPLSHVQHLMHSGIIYLHGRDRCRRPIIVIRAKQLGQVTQDAALKLAFYWLEYAVHNLMVKNRVEQWRVIIDLHEVGYTDLPVTTLKTVASHLQRNYRQRLSGMYIIYTPWVFWGIWQMVSYLLQETTRRKIKILAESFADELLKDIHPCQLEERYGGVCPNIVDYDKPILPPPPFSQ
;
A
#
# COMPACT_ATOMS: atom_id res chain seq x y z
N MET A 1 -3.14 -51.06 8.64
CA MET A 1 -4.54 -50.65 8.91
C MET A 1 -4.44 -49.58 10.00
N GLN A 2 -4.57 -48.28 9.76
CA GLN A 2 -5.45 -47.56 8.84
C GLN A 2 -4.91 -46.12 8.68
N VAL A 3 -4.62 -45.74 7.42
CA VAL A 3 -4.85 -44.44 6.75
C VAL A 3 -4.43 -43.14 7.46
N TYR A 4 -3.28 -42.58 7.08
CA TYR A 4 -3.12 -41.12 6.99
C TYR A 4 -3.47 -40.70 5.57
N GLY A 5 -4.54 -39.90 5.49
CA GLY A 5 -5.27 -39.59 4.28
C GLY A 5 -4.53 -38.68 3.31
N GLU A 6 -4.92 -38.87 2.05
CA GLU A 6 -4.63 -38.06 0.89
C GLU A 6 -4.66 -36.55 1.21
N ALA A 7 -3.60 -35.85 0.81
CA ALA A 7 -3.60 -34.41 0.66
C ALA A 7 -4.73 -34.05 -0.32
N THR A 8 -5.87 -33.63 0.22
CA THR A 8 -7.03 -33.28 -0.58
C THR A 8 -6.72 -32.04 -1.41
N ALA A 9 -7.21 -32.04 -2.65
CA ALA A 9 -7.03 -31.00 -3.68
C ALA A 9 -7.33 -29.54 -3.22
N HIS A 10 -7.84 -29.35 -2.01
CA HIS A 10 -8.01 -28.06 -1.35
C HIS A 10 -6.70 -27.34 -1.00
N SER A 11 -5.57 -28.04 -0.79
CA SER A 11 -4.27 -27.37 -0.55
C SER A 11 -3.64 -26.79 -1.83
N LEU A 12 -3.98 -27.35 -3.00
CA LEU A 12 -3.57 -26.86 -4.32
C LEU A 12 -4.40 -25.66 -4.80
N VAL A 13 -5.66 -25.52 -4.36
CA VAL A 13 -6.49 -24.36 -4.72
C VAL A 13 -5.96 -23.06 -4.08
N MET A 14 -5.25 -23.15 -2.96
CA MET A 14 -4.60 -22.00 -2.31
C MET A 14 -3.33 -21.52 -3.05
N MET A 15 -2.83 -22.28 -4.04
CA MET A 15 -1.72 -21.82 -4.89
C MET A 15 -2.14 -20.85 -6.00
N ASN A 16 -3.44 -20.77 -6.33
CA ASN A 16 -3.92 -20.07 -7.54
C ASN A 16 -4.51 -18.66 -7.31
N GLY A 17 -4.21 -18.01 -6.17
CA GLY A 17 -4.54 -16.58 -5.99
C GLY A 17 -6.01 -16.19 -6.17
N HIS A 18 -6.96 -17.13 -6.07
CA HIS A 18 -8.38 -16.82 -6.23
C HIS A 18 -8.90 -16.07 -5.00
N VAL A 19 -9.09 -14.76 -5.17
CA VAL A 19 -9.73 -13.87 -4.20
C VAL A 19 -11.16 -14.38 -3.94
N PRO A 20 -11.54 -14.71 -2.69
CA PRO A 20 -12.92 -15.07 -2.39
C PRO A 20 -13.85 -13.90 -2.67
N LYS A 21 -14.83 -14.10 -3.57
CA LYS A 21 -15.96 -13.17 -3.74
C LYS A 21 -16.91 -13.31 -2.55
N SER A 22 -16.93 -12.33 -1.65
CA SER A 22 -18.16 -11.78 -1.02
C SER A 22 -17.86 -10.84 0.14
N GLN A 23 -17.79 -9.54 -0.15
CA GLN A 23 -18.28 -8.49 0.74
C GLN A 23 -19.22 -7.61 -0.12
N PRO A 24 -20.27 -7.01 0.44
CA PRO A 24 -21.12 -6.10 -0.33
C PRO A 24 -20.27 -4.93 -0.81
N ALA A 25 -19.86 -4.97 -2.07
CA ALA A 25 -19.10 -3.90 -2.68
C ALA A 25 -20.02 -2.67 -2.72
N LEU A 26 -19.50 -1.52 -2.26
CA LEU A 26 -20.09 -0.25 -2.65
C LEU A 26 -20.21 -0.24 -4.18
N PRO A 27 -21.30 0.29 -4.76
CA PRO A 27 -21.47 0.31 -6.21
C PRO A 27 -20.22 0.89 -6.86
N SER A 28 -19.67 0.20 -7.87
CA SER A 28 -18.41 0.61 -8.52
C SER A 28 -18.45 2.06 -8.99
N ALA A 29 -19.63 2.56 -9.39
CA ALA A 29 -19.86 3.95 -9.79
C ALA A 29 -19.59 4.99 -8.69
N VAL A 30 -19.80 4.64 -7.41
CA VAL A 30 -19.50 5.54 -6.27
C VAL A 30 -18.00 5.54 -5.97
N CYS A 31 -17.36 4.37 -6.04
CA CYS A 31 -15.93 4.23 -5.78
C CYS A 31 -15.06 4.77 -6.92
N LEU A 32 -15.52 4.60 -8.16
CA LEU A 32 -14.81 4.91 -9.41
C LEU A 32 -15.72 5.75 -10.32
N PRO A 33 -15.92 7.05 -10.01
CA PRO A 33 -16.65 7.94 -10.91
C PRO A 33 -15.94 8.03 -12.26
N ARG A 34 -16.66 8.51 -13.28
CA ARG A 34 -16.20 8.55 -14.67
C ARG A 34 -14.84 9.23 -14.82
N GLU A 35 -14.64 10.34 -14.11
CA GLU A 35 -13.42 11.16 -14.13
C GLU A 35 -12.20 10.46 -13.51
N VAL A 36 -12.41 9.38 -12.73
CA VAL A 36 -11.36 8.49 -12.22
C VAL A 36 -11.12 7.34 -13.20
N SER A 37 -12.18 6.70 -13.66
CA SER A 37 -12.11 5.56 -14.58
C SER A 37 -11.52 5.94 -15.94
N GLU A 38 -11.82 7.14 -16.43
CA GLU A 38 -11.33 7.68 -17.71
C GLU A 38 -10.04 8.49 -17.58
N TYR A 39 -9.48 8.64 -16.36
CA TYR A 39 -8.25 9.41 -16.13
C TYR A 39 -7.10 8.86 -16.99
N VAL A 40 -6.48 9.72 -17.81
CA VAL A 40 -5.31 9.36 -18.60
C VAL A 40 -4.08 9.99 -17.93
N PRO A 41 -3.20 9.20 -17.31
CA PRO A 41 -2.00 9.73 -16.67
C PRO A 41 -1.04 10.30 -17.72
N ALA A 42 -0.36 11.40 -17.39
CA ALA A 42 0.71 11.93 -18.22
C ALA A 42 1.91 10.98 -18.25
N ALA A 43 2.76 11.07 -19.28
CA ALA A 43 3.93 10.18 -19.41
C ALA A 43 4.81 10.16 -18.14
N GLY A 44 5.07 11.34 -17.55
CA GLY A 44 5.84 11.48 -16.30
C GLY A 44 5.13 10.98 -15.04
N GLU A 45 3.83 10.70 -15.10
CA GLU A 45 3.08 10.04 -14.02
C GLU A 45 3.10 8.51 -14.16
N ILE A 46 3.38 8.00 -15.37
CA ILE A 46 3.58 6.57 -15.61
C ILE A 46 5.01 6.19 -15.23
N LYS A 47 5.99 6.92 -15.77
CA LYS A 47 7.42 6.65 -15.58
C LYS A 47 8.26 7.90 -15.76
N GLN A 48 9.31 8.02 -14.97
CA GLN A 48 10.32 9.08 -15.08
C GLN A 48 11.70 8.46 -15.25
N GLY A 49 12.52 8.99 -16.16
CA GLY A 49 13.85 8.45 -16.45
C GLY A 49 13.84 7.08 -17.11
N SER A 50 15.02 6.45 -17.18
CA SER A 50 15.26 5.17 -17.85
C SER A 50 16.38 4.38 -17.16
N GLY A 51 16.47 3.07 -17.43
CA GLY A 51 17.50 2.21 -16.84
C GLY A 51 17.40 2.12 -15.31
N LEU A 52 18.56 1.96 -14.65
CA LEU A 52 18.65 1.79 -13.20
C LEU A 52 18.10 2.98 -12.39
N GLU A 53 18.16 4.19 -12.93
CA GLU A 53 17.64 5.40 -12.30
C GLU A 53 16.17 5.68 -12.66
N GLY A 54 15.61 4.91 -13.60
CA GLY A 54 14.22 5.02 -14.01
C GLY A 54 13.26 4.62 -12.89
N LEU A 55 12.20 5.40 -12.72
CA LEU A 55 11.15 5.16 -11.74
C LEU A 55 9.80 5.02 -12.43
N ARG A 56 9.32 3.78 -12.52
CA ARG A 56 7.95 3.47 -12.90
C ARG A 56 7.01 3.66 -11.70
N HIS A 57 5.83 4.21 -11.95
CA HIS A 57 4.80 4.49 -10.95
C HIS A 57 3.50 3.74 -11.24
N ILE A 58 3.22 3.47 -12.51
CA ILE A 58 2.07 2.69 -12.97
C ILE A 58 2.59 1.42 -13.64
N PHE A 59 2.17 0.27 -13.12
CA PHE A 59 2.70 -1.03 -13.50
C PHE A 59 1.70 -1.81 -14.37
N GLY A 60 0.44 -1.88 -13.98
CA GLY A 60 -0.67 -2.32 -14.85
C GLY A 60 -0.35 -3.44 -15.84
N ASP A 61 -0.77 -3.30 -17.09
CA ASP A 61 -0.31 -4.09 -18.24
C ASP A 61 0.28 -3.19 -19.34
N LEU A 62 0.87 -2.07 -18.92
CA LEU A 62 1.56 -1.18 -19.84
C LEU A 62 2.83 -1.87 -20.38
N PRO A 63 3.23 -1.60 -21.64
CA PRO A 63 4.44 -2.18 -22.19
C PRO A 63 5.67 -1.89 -21.31
N LEU A 64 6.48 -2.93 -21.15
CA LEU A 64 7.82 -2.82 -20.56
C LEU A 64 8.81 -2.32 -21.62
N ASP A 65 9.73 -1.45 -21.20
CA ASP A 65 10.87 -1.11 -22.04
C ASP A 65 11.95 -2.21 -22.04
N ASP A 66 12.98 -2.04 -22.85
CA ASP A 66 13.98 -3.08 -23.06
C ASP A 66 14.79 -3.38 -21.78
N PHE A 67 15.05 -2.36 -20.96
CA PHE A 67 15.71 -2.55 -19.68
C PHE A 67 14.82 -3.34 -18.71
N GLU A 68 13.54 -2.98 -18.61
CA GLU A 68 12.58 -3.65 -17.72
C GLU A 68 12.36 -5.11 -18.11
N LYS A 69 12.28 -5.41 -19.42
CA LYS A 69 12.21 -6.79 -19.91
C LYS A 69 13.45 -7.58 -19.54
N GLN A 70 14.63 -7.00 -19.77
CA GLN A 70 15.91 -7.64 -19.47
C GLN A 70 16.02 -8.01 -17.99
N VAL A 71 15.74 -7.09 -17.07
CA VAL A 71 15.88 -7.38 -15.62
C VAL A 71 14.83 -8.37 -15.11
N VAL A 72 13.67 -8.43 -15.74
CA VAL A 72 12.65 -9.44 -15.43
C VAL A 72 13.09 -10.83 -15.88
N GLU A 73 13.63 -10.94 -17.10
CA GLU A 73 14.18 -12.20 -17.63
C GLU A 73 15.35 -12.68 -16.77
N GLU A 74 16.31 -11.80 -16.48
CA GLU A 74 17.46 -12.09 -15.60
C GLU A 74 17.01 -12.56 -14.22
N PHE A 75 15.99 -11.92 -13.62
CA PHE A 75 15.45 -12.35 -12.35
C PHE A 75 14.80 -13.74 -12.43
N ARG A 76 14.07 -14.04 -13.52
CA ARG A 76 13.42 -15.35 -13.68
C ARG A 76 14.44 -16.47 -13.78
N GLU A 77 15.52 -16.26 -14.54
CA GLU A 77 16.66 -17.19 -14.61
C GLU A 77 17.31 -17.35 -13.24
N PHE A 78 17.64 -16.24 -12.58
CA PHE A 78 18.22 -16.23 -11.23
C PHE A 78 17.34 -17.00 -10.24
N PHE A 79 16.04 -16.71 -10.17
CA PHE A 79 15.12 -17.33 -9.22
C PHE A 79 14.93 -18.84 -9.49
N ASN A 80 14.98 -19.25 -10.76
CA ASN A 80 14.92 -20.65 -11.16
C ASN A 80 16.17 -21.45 -10.76
N GLU A 81 17.30 -20.80 -10.56
CA GLU A 81 18.53 -21.43 -10.06
C GLU A 81 18.75 -21.21 -8.56
N TRP A 82 18.12 -20.19 -7.97
CA TRP A 82 18.28 -19.84 -6.56
C TRP A 82 17.86 -20.98 -5.63
N GLU A 83 18.74 -21.35 -4.69
CA GLU A 83 18.57 -22.44 -3.71
C GLU A 83 18.60 -21.95 -2.26
N GLU A 84 18.98 -20.69 -2.03
CA GLU A 84 19.33 -20.18 -0.70
C GLU A 84 18.08 -19.67 0.05
N TRP A 85 17.42 -20.55 0.81
CA TRP A 85 16.36 -20.16 1.75
C TRP A 85 16.85 -20.20 3.20
N GLU A 86 16.95 -19.03 3.83
CA GLU A 86 17.26 -18.87 5.26
C GLU A 86 15.97 -18.78 6.10
N GLY A 87 15.15 -19.84 6.13
CA GLY A 87 13.96 -19.91 6.98
C GLY A 87 13.84 -21.27 7.67
N ASP A 88 13.32 -21.27 8.91
CA ASP A 88 13.17 -22.48 9.76
C ASP A 88 12.28 -23.56 9.12
N GLU A 89 11.39 -23.16 8.20
CA GLU A 89 10.60 -24.05 7.37
C GLU A 89 10.82 -23.67 5.89
N SER A 90 11.54 -24.52 5.15
CA SER A 90 11.51 -24.47 3.69
C SER A 90 10.15 -25.00 3.24
N PRO A 91 9.39 -24.30 2.37
CA PRO A 91 8.21 -24.90 1.76
C PRO A 91 8.62 -26.25 1.13
N ALA A 92 7.77 -27.26 1.25
CA ALA A 92 8.07 -28.60 0.75
C ALA A 92 8.17 -28.57 -0.80
N GLY A 93 9.37 -28.27 -1.31
CA GLY A 93 9.68 -28.14 -2.73
C GLY A 93 10.07 -26.71 -3.16
N LYS A 94 10.75 -26.62 -4.30
CA LYS A 94 11.15 -25.35 -4.92
C LYS A 94 9.90 -24.55 -5.34
N VAL A 95 9.75 -23.34 -4.82
CA VAL A 95 8.65 -22.43 -5.19
C VAL A 95 8.85 -21.99 -6.64
N ARG A 96 7.77 -22.02 -7.41
CA ARG A 96 7.70 -21.54 -8.79
C ARG A 96 6.93 -20.22 -8.83
N LEU A 97 7.32 -19.33 -9.74
CA LEU A 97 6.62 -18.05 -9.90
C LEU A 97 5.32 -18.23 -10.70
N GLU A 98 5.28 -19.20 -11.60
CA GLU A 98 4.11 -19.51 -12.43
C GLU A 98 2.88 -19.81 -11.56
N GLY A 99 1.74 -19.22 -11.90
CA GLY A 99 0.50 -19.36 -11.13
C GLY A 99 0.42 -18.50 -9.86
N THR A 100 1.49 -17.78 -9.52
CA THR A 100 1.47 -16.78 -8.43
C THR A 100 1.24 -15.36 -8.96
N VAL A 101 1.12 -14.38 -8.06
CA VAL A 101 1.07 -12.96 -8.45
C VAL A 101 2.34 -12.47 -9.16
N PHE A 102 3.45 -13.18 -9.02
CA PHE A 102 4.73 -12.86 -9.67
C PHE A 102 4.87 -13.47 -11.07
N ASP A 103 3.86 -14.19 -11.54
CA ASP A 103 3.78 -14.58 -12.95
C ASP A 103 3.58 -13.35 -13.86
N ASP A 104 2.97 -12.29 -13.34
CA ASP A 104 2.86 -10.98 -14.00
C ASP A 104 4.17 -10.18 -13.88
N ASP A 105 4.85 -9.98 -15.02
CA ASP A 105 6.10 -9.20 -15.11
C ASP A 105 5.97 -7.80 -14.50
N ASN A 106 4.81 -7.13 -14.67
CA ASN A 106 4.60 -5.80 -14.12
C ASN A 106 4.48 -5.83 -12.60
N PHE A 107 3.89 -6.89 -12.03
CA PHE A 107 3.85 -7.07 -10.59
C PHE A 107 5.23 -7.39 -10.03
N LEU A 108 5.99 -8.28 -10.70
CA LEU A 108 7.37 -8.60 -10.35
C LEU A 108 8.27 -7.36 -10.40
N LEU A 109 8.11 -6.51 -11.40
CA LEU A 109 8.87 -5.27 -11.56
C LEU A 109 8.70 -4.31 -10.36
N ARG A 110 7.56 -4.33 -9.66
CA ARG A 110 7.37 -3.56 -8.42
C ARG A 110 8.37 -3.97 -7.34
N PHE A 111 8.68 -5.26 -7.27
CA PHE A 111 9.61 -5.82 -6.29
C PHE A 111 11.05 -5.54 -6.70
N LEU A 112 11.40 -5.75 -7.97
CA LEU A 112 12.71 -5.41 -8.52
C LEU A 112 13.04 -3.93 -8.29
N GLN A 113 12.19 -3.01 -8.75
CA GLN A 113 12.40 -1.57 -8.54
C GLN A 113 12.40 -1.21 -7.05
N GLY A 114 11.50 -1.81 -6.26
CA GLY A 114 11.44 -1.60 -4.81
C GLY A 114 12.65 -2.13 -4.04
N ASN A 115 13.47 -2.98 -4.64
CA ASN A 115 14.71 -3.49 -4.07
C ASN A 115 15.95 -2.86 -4.68
N GLY A 116 15.81 -1.85 -5.53
CA GLY A 116 16.94 -1.24 -6.23
C GLY A 116 17.63 -2.22 -7.16
N TRP A 117 16.85 -3.11 -7.79
CA TRP A 117 17.30 -4.10 -8.77
C TRP A 117 18.20 -5.21 -8.18
N ASP A 118 18.25 -5.35 -6.85
CA ASP A 118 18.95 -6.45 -6.16
C ASP A 118 18.15 -7.77 -6.27
N LEU A 119 18.68 -8.73 -7.04
CA LEU A 119 18.00 -10.00 -7.34
C LEU A 119 17.85 -10.88 -6.10
N CYS A 120 18.88 -11.02 -5.27
CA CYS A 120 18.84 -11.87 -4.06
C CYS A 120 17.84 -11.33 -3.03
N LYS A 121 17.84 -10.01 -2.80
CA LYS A 121 16.85 -9.35 -1.95
C LYS A 121 15.43 -9.48 -2.52
N THR A 122 15.30 -9.37 -3.84
CA THR A 122 14.02 -9.57 -4.53
C THR A 122 13.51 -10.99 -4.34
N ALA A 123 14.35 -12.01 -4.51
CA ALA A 123 13.96 -13.40 -4.30
C ALA A 123 13.47 -13.68 -2.88
N ARG A 124 14.20 -13.19 -1.86
CA ARG A 124 13.76 -13.27 -0.45
C ARG A 124 12.44 -12.57 -0.20
N ASP A 125 12.28 -11.34 -0.68
CA ASP A 125 11.06 -10.58 -0.47
C ASP A 125 9.86 -11.13 -1.26
N VAL A 126 10.07 -11.75 -2.43
CA VAL A 126 9.05 -12.50 -3.18
C VAL A 126 8.50 -13.63 -2.32
N MET A 127 9.39 -14.45 -1.75
CA MET A 127 9.00 -15.57 -0.90
C MET A 127 8.27 -15.11 0.36
N HIS A 128 8.79 -14.09 1.05
CA HIS A 128 8.11 -13.50 2.21
C HIS A 128 6.75 -12.91 1.84
N HIS A 129 6.61 -12.33 0.66
CA HIS A 129 5.34 -11.78 0.19
C HIS A 129 4.32 -12.88 -0.07
N LEU A 130 4.71 -13.97 -0.73
CA LEU A 130 3.83 -15.12 -0.96
C LEU A 130 3.33 -15.70 0.37
N GLU A 131 4.23 -15.89 1.34
CA GLU A 131 3.87 -16.40 2.66
C GLU A 131 2.98 -15.43 3.44
N TRP A 132 3.27 -14.13 3.40
CA TRP A 132 2.42 -13.11 4.01
C TRP A 132 1.03 -13.09 3.37
N ARG A 133 0.92 -13.17 2.04
CA ARG A 133 -0.39 -13.24 1.36
C ARG A 133 -1.19 -14.45 1.82
N ARG A 134 -0.53 -15.60 2.01
CA ARG A 134 -1.15 -16.84 2.46
C ARG A 134 -1.66 -16.77 3.90
N THR A 135 -0.93 -16.08 4.79
CA THR A 135 -1.17 -16.12 6.24
C THR A 135 -1.92 -14.90 6.79
N ALA A 136 -1.78 -13.75 6.14
CA ALA A 136 -2.34 -12.50 6.63
C ALA A 136 -3.59 -12.04 5.84
N LEU A 137 -3.84 -12.58 4.64
CA LEU A 137 -4.92 -12.16 3.75
C LEU A 137 -5.85 -13.32 3.34
N PRO A 138 -7.13 -13.03 2.99
CA PRO A 138 -7.80 -11.74 3.17
C PRO A 138 -8.11 -11.49 4.65
N VAL A 139 -8.15 -10.23 5.07
CA VAL A 139 -8.69 -9.87 6.39
C VAL A 139 -10.22 -9.74 6.27
N PRO A 140 -11.02 -10.56 6.98
CA PRO A 140 -12.47 -10.44 6.95
C PRO A 140 -12.95 -9.12 7.59
N LEU A 141 -13.98 -8.49 7.03
CA LEU A 141 -14.58 -7.27 7.59
C LEU A 141 -14.98 -7.46 9.06
N SER A 142 -15.55 -8.61 9.41
CA SER A 142 -15.96 -8.94 10.78
C SER A 142 -14.82 -8.84 11.81
N HIS A 143 -13.57 -9.03 11.40
CA HIS A 143 -12.42 -8.94 12.30
C HIS A 143 -12.03 -7.49 12.62
N VAL A 144 -12.39 -6.54 11.77
CA VAL A 144 -11.92 -5.15 11.85
C VAL A 144 -13.04 -4.12 11.96
N GLN A 145 -14.31 -4.53 11.77
CA GLN A 145 -15.46 -3.63 11.78
C GLN A 145 -15.55 -2.81 13.08
N HIS A 146 -15.33 -3.45 14.23
CA HIS A 146 -15.34 -2.78 15.53
C HIS A 146 -14.22 -1.72 15.67
N LEU A 147 -13.13 -1.84 14.91
CA LEU A 147 -12.04 -0.87 14.87
C LEU A 147 -12.35 0.30 13.93
N MET A 148 -13.19 0.11 12.92
CA MET A 148 -13.49 1.16 11.94
C MET A 148 -14.13 2.37 12.61
N HIS A 149 -15.11 2.16 13.50
CA HIS A 149 -15.80 3.24 14.25
C HIS A 149 -14.85 4.20 14.98
N SER A 150 -13.66 3.74 15.37
CA SER A 150 -12.68 4.58 16.04
C SER A 150 -11.95 5.55 15.09
N GLY A 151 -12.08 5.38 13.77
CA GLY A 151 -11.44 6.22 12.74
C GLY A 151 -9.92 6.24 12.84
N ILE A 152 -9.28 5.15 13.27
CA ILE A 152 -7.81 5.05 13.34
C ILE A 152 -7.21 5.14 11.93
N ILE A 153 -7.77 4.36 11.00
CA ILE A 153 -7.39 4.33 9.58
C ILE A 153 -8.68 4.38 8.78
N TYR A 154 -8.76 5.30 7.83
CA TYR A 154 -9.91 5.41 6.93
C TYR A 154 -9.50 6.00 5.58
N LEU A 155 -10.42 5.94 4.60
CA LEU A 155 -10.24 6.43 3.24
C LEU A 155 -11.10 7.66 3.01
N HIS A 156 -10.50 8.78 2.60
CA HIS A 156 -11.22 10.02 2.30
C HIS A 156 -10.69 10.75 1.08
N GLY A 157 -11.53 10.86 0.05
CA GLY A 157 -11.23 11.61 -1.16
C GLY A 157 -10.04 11.11 -1.98
N ARG A 158 -9.67 11.93 -2.96
CA ARG A 158 -8.61 11.64 -3.94
C ARG A 158 -7.73 12.85 -4.15
N ASP A 159 -6.46 12.61 -4.44
CA ASP A 159 -5.55 13.69 -4.82
C ASP A 159 -5.72 14.09 -6.29
N ARG A 160 -4.95 15.08 -6.75
CA ARG A 160 -5.03 15.61 -8.11
C ARG A 160 -4.74 14.58 -9.21
N CYS A 161 -4.01 13.50 -8.91
CA CYS A 161 -3.78 12.39 -9.84
C CYS A 161 -4.82 11.26 -9.67
N ARG A 162 -5.96 11.56 -9.02
CA ARG A 162 -7.08 10.64 -8.74
C ARG A 162 -6.70 9.50 -7.79
N ARG A 163 -5.56 9.56 -7.10
CA ARG A 163 -5.11 8.53 -6.16
C ARG A 163 -5.93 8.62 -4.86
N PRO A 164 -6.46 7.51 -4.32
CA PRO A 164 -7.17 7.54 -3.05
C PRO A 164 -6.25 7.99 -1.92
N ILE A 165 -6.82 8.73 -0.97
CA ILE A 165 -6.11 9.22 0.21
C ILE A 165 -6.50 8.36 1.42
N ILE A 166 -5.48 7.82 2.10
CA ILE A 166 -5.59 7.09 3.35
C ILE A 166 -5.24 8.06 4.48
N VAL A 167 -6.12 8.20 5.46
CA VAL A 167 -5.86 8.99 6.67
C VAL A 167 -5.59 8.04 7.83
N ILE A 168 -4.52 8.32 8.59
CA ILE A 168 -4.14 7.59 9.80
C ILE A 168 -4.12 8.60 10.95
N ARG A 169 -5.01 8.46 11.92
CA ARG A 169 -5.01 9.30 13.12
C ARG A 169 -4.22 8.61 14.24
N ALA A 170 -3.02 9.12 14.49
CA ALA A 170 -2.05 8.47 15.36
C ALA A 170 -2.49 8.43 16.83
N LYS A 171 -3.32 9.40 17.27
CA LYS A 171 -3.86 9.41 18.63
C LYS A 171 -4.70 8.17 18.93
N GLN A 172 -5.59 7.81 18.01
CA GLN A 172 -6.45 6.64 18.12
C GLN A 172 -5.65 5.35 17.91
N LEU A 173 -4.60 5.39 17.07
CA LEU A 173 -3.71 4.25 16.88
C LEU A 173 -3.04 3.78 18.18
N GLY A 174 -2.73 4.71 19.11
CA GLY A 174 -2.18 4.39 20.43
C GLY A 174 -3.15 3.63 21.35
N GLN A 175 -4.42 3.50 20.98
CA GLN A 175 -5.46 2.86 21.80
C GLN A 175 -5.71 1.39 21.42
N VAL A 176 -5.05 0.89 20.38
CA VAL A 176 -5.23 -0.48 19.88
C VAL A 176 -3.92 -1.25 19.89
N THR A 177 -4.03 -2.58 19.86
CA THR A 177 -2.84 -3.43 19.72
C THR A 177 -2.25 -3.27 18.32
N GLN A 178 -0.94 -3.53 18.22
CA GLN A 178 -0.23 -3.50 16.93
C GLN A 178 -0.85 -4.47 15.90
N ASP A 179 -1.29 -5.66 16.34
CA ASP A 179 -1.95 -6.65 15.48
C ASP A 179 -3.31 -6.15 14.96
N ALA A 180 -4.12 -5.53 15.82
CA ALA A 180 -5.39 -4.93 15.41
C ALA A 180 -5.17 -3.81 14.38
N ALA A 181 -4.18 -2.95 14.61
CA ALA A 181 -3.81 -1.90 13.66
C ALA A 181 -3.34 -2.46 12.30
N LEU A 182 -2.52 -3.52 12.29
CA LEU A 182 -2.07 -4.18 11.07
C LEU A 182 -3.22 -4.79 10.29
N LYS A 183 -4.13 -5.51 10.96
CA LYS A 183 -5.31 -6.10 10.32
C LYS A 183 -6.21 -5.03 9.70
N LEU A 184 -6.46 -3.93 10.41
CA LEU A 184 -7.22 -2.80 9.88
C LEU A 184 -6.52 -2.15 8.68
N ALA A 185 -5.21 -1.95 8.74
CA ALA A 185 -4.42 -1.43 7.62
C ALA A 185 -4.51 -2.37 6.40
N PHE A 186 -4.30 -3.68 6.57
CA PHE A 186 -4.39 -4.65 5.49
C PHE A 186 -5.78 -4.69 4.87
N TYR A 187 -6.83 -4.63 5.68
CA TYR A 187 -8.20 -4.54 5.19
C TYR A 187 -8.38 -3.34 4.26
N TRP A 188 -8.02 -2.14 4.71
CA TRP A 188 -8.20 -0.92 3.93
C TRP A 188 -7.30 -0.86 2.69
N LEU A 189 -6.08 -1.37 2.78
CA LEU A 189 -5.16 -1.41 1.64
C LEU A 189 -5.66 -2.37 0.56
N GLU A 190 -6.07 -3.59 0.92
CA GLU A 190 -6.69 -4.51 -0.04
C GLU A 190 -7.99 -3.91 -0.61
N TYR A 191 -8.82 -3.29 0.23
CA TYR A 191 -10.01 -2.58 -0.24
C TYR A 191 -9.66 -1.52 -1.29
N ALA A 192 -8.63 -0.70 -1.04
CA ALA A 192 -8.17 0.33 -1.96
C ALA A 192 -7.64 -0.27 -3.27
N VAL A 193 -6.84 -1.33 -3.22
CA VAL A 193 -6.32 -2.04 -4.41
C VAL A 193 -7.45 -2.58 -5.28
N HIS A 194 -8.46 -3.21 -4.68
CA HIS A 194 -9.52 -3.90 -5.42
C HIS A 194 -10.65 -2.98 -5.88
N ASN A 195 -10.91 -1.87 -5.17
CA ASN A 195 -12.11 -1.05 -5.40
C ASN A 195 -11.82 0.41 -5.79
N LEU A 196 -10.65 0.96 -5.44
CA LEU A 196 -10.38 2.40 -5.62
C LEU A 196 -9.30 2.71 -6.65
N MET A 197 -8.56 1.69 -7.08
CA MET A 197 -7.53 1.79 -8.12
C MET A 197 -8.09 1.46 -9.49
N VAL A 198 -7.40 1.95 -10.50
CA VAL A 198 -7.72 1.70 -11.91
C VAL A 198 -6.45 1.28 -12.61
N LYS A 199 -6.44 0.07 -13.16
CA LYS A 199 -5.31 -0.49 -13.90
C LYS A 199 -4.85 0.49 -14.99
N ASN A 200 -3.54 0.67 -15.15
CA ASN A 200 -2.89 1.60 -16.09
C ASN A 200 -3.11 3.09 -15.86
N ARG A 201 -3.80 3.47 -14.77
CA ARG A 201 -4.24 4.86 -14.57
C ARG A 201 -3.99 5.36 -13.16
N VAL A 202 -4.52 4.65 -12.18
CA VAL A 202 -4.47 5.00 -10.76
C VAL A 202 -4.05 3.78 -9.97
N GLU A 203 -2.76 3.65 -9.70
CA GLU A 203 -2.20 2.45 -9.04
C GLU A 203 -1.49 2.74 -7.72
N GLN A 204 -1.56 3.98 -7.26
CA GLN A 204 -0.93 4.45 -6.03
C GLN A 204 -1.97 5.11 -5.13
N TRP A 205 -1.63 5.25 -3.85
CA TRP A 205 -2.37 6.02 -2.85
C TRP A 205 -1.49 7.11 -2.25
N ARG A 206 -2.13 8.06 -1.59
CA ARG A 206 -1.49 9.08 -0.75
C ARG A 206 -1.86 8.84 0.71
N VAL A 207 -0.96 9.16 1.62
CA VAL A 207 -1.20 8.99 3.07
C VAL A 207 -1.15 10.34 3.77
N ILE A 208 -2.08 10.58 4.68
CA ILE A 208 -2.03 11.66 5.67
C ILE A 208 -1.95 11.01 7.04
N ILE A 209 -0.89 11.30 7.79
CA ILE A 209 -0.74 10.92 9.19
C ILE A 209 -1.03 12.15 10.04
N ASP A 210 -2.14 12.08 10.75
CA ASP A 210 -2.60 13.12 11.67
C ASP A 210 -2.04 12.86 13.07
N LEU A 211 -1.20 13.77 13.55
CA LEU A 211 -0.62 13.74 14.91
C LEU A 211 -1.34 14.69 15.89
N HIS A 212 -2.50 15.26 15.52
CA HIS A 212 -3.29 16.09 16.41
C HIS A 212 -3.60 15.34 17.71
N GLU A 213 -3.47 16.02 18.86
CA GLU A 213 -3.67 15.48 20.21
C GLU A 213 -2.77 14.30 20.61
N VAL A 214 -1.73 13.97 19.82
CA VAL A 214 -0.71 13.02 20.25
C VAL A 214 0.16 13.68 21.31
N GLY A 215 0.19 13.10 22.52
CA GLY A 215 1.04 13.56 23.61
C GLY A 215 2.53 13.31 23.30
N TYR A 216 3.40 14.12 23.88
CA TYR A 216 4.86 14.02 23.67
C TYR A 216 5.44 12.64 24.00
N THR A 217 4.83 11.91 24.95
CA THR A 217 5.22 10.56 25.37
C THR A 217 4.41 9.44 24.73
N ASP A 218 3.33 9.78 24.02
CA ASP A 218 2.27 8.83 23.65
C ASP A 218 2.31 8.45 22.17
N LEU A 219 3.36 8.84 21.44
CA LEU A 219 3.48 8.50 20.04
C LEU A 219 3.69 6.98 19.91
N PRO A 220 2.82 6.24 19.19
CA PRO A 220 2.92 4.79 19.05
C PRO A 220 4.00 4.41 18.03
N VAL A 221 5.26 4.79 18.28
CA VAL A 221 6.39 4.67 17.35
C VAL A 221 6.61 3.22 16.93
N THR A 222 6.50 2.27 17.86
CA THR A 222 6.67 0.83 17.59
C THR A 222 5.61 0.34 16.61
N THR A 223 4.34 0.65 16.87
CA THR A 223 3.22 0.29 15.99
C THR A 223 3.35 0.93 14.62
N LEU A 224 3.63 2.24 14.55
CA LEU A 224 3.85 2.95 13.29
C LEU A 224 5.01 2.37 12.49
N LYS A 225 6.13 2.06 13.16
CA LYS A 225 7.30 1.43 12.53
C LYS A 225 6.96 0.06 11.98
N THR A 226 6.21 -0.76 12.73
CA THR A 226 5.81 -2.09 12.26
C THR A 226 4.86 -2.00 11.08
N VAL A 227 3.81 -1.18 11.16
CA VAL A 227 2.89 -0.94 10.02
C VAL A 227 3.69 -0.48 8.81
N ALA A 228 4.55 0.53 8.94
CA ALA A 228 5.38 1.01 7.84
C ALA A 228 6.28 -0.09 7.23
N SER A 229 6.87 -0.95 8.07
CA SER A 229 7.71 -2.06 7.61
C SER A 229 6.91 -3.09 6.78
N HIS A 230 5.74 -3.50 7.26
CA HIS A 230 4.86 -4.40 6.49
C HIS A 230 4.40 -3.77 5.17
N LEU A 231 4.07 -2.48 5.19
CA LEU A 231 3.63 -1.75 3.99
C LEU A 231 4.75 -1.65 2.95
N GLN A 232 5.98 -1.32 3.37
CA GLN A 232 7.13 -1.26 2.47
C GLN A 232 7.48 -2.61 1.87
N ARG A 233 7.40 -3.69 2.65
CA ARG A 233 7.73 -5.03 2.16
C ARG A 233 6.67 -5.55 1.19
N ASN A 234 5.39 -5.38 1.50
CA ASN A 234 4.29 -6.06 0.81
C ASN A 234 3.50 -5.20 -0.19
N TYR A 235 3.48 -3.89 -0.04
CA TYR A 235 2.73 -2.97 -0.91
C TYR A 235 3.67 -2.02 -1.67
N ARG A 236 4.68 -2.62 -2.32
CA ARG A 236 5.75 -1.91 -3.02
C ARG A 236 5.23 -1.03 -4.15
N GLN A 237 5.86 0.15 -4.28
CA GLN A 237 5.54 1.14 -5.32
C GLN A 237 4.07 1.59 -5.33
N ARG A 238 3.35 1.49 -4.20
CA ARG A 238 1.97 1.99 -4.05
C ARG A 238 1.88 3.35 -3.36
N LEU A 239 2.88 3.74 -2.55
CA LEU A 239 2.90 5.06 -1.92
C LEU A 239 3.35 6.12 -2.92
N SER A 240 2.48 7.08 -3.23
CA SER A 240 2.80 8.25 -4.05
C SER A 240 3.46 9.37 -3.23
N GLY A 241 2.89 9.66 -2.07
CA GLY A 241 3.30 10.74 -1.17
C GLY A 241 2.69 10.54 0.21
N MET A 242 3.36 11.08 1.23
CA MET A 242 2.89 11.03 2.60
C MET A 242 3.06 12.40 3.26
N TYR A 243 2.01 12.86 3.91
CA TYR A 243 2.04 14.03 4.77
C TYR A 243 1.95 13.57 6.22
N ILE A 244 2.82 14.08 7.08
CA ILE A 244 2.72 13.95 8.53
C ILE A 244 2.45 15.35 9.05
N ILE A 245 1.26 15.57 9.60
CA ILE A 245 0.75 16.90 9.94
C ILE A 245 0.56 17.03 11.45
N TYR A 246 0.41 18.27 11.92
CA TYR A 246 0.36 18.60 13.35
C TYR A 246 1.59 18.09 14.12
N THR A 247 2.75 18.04 13.46
CA THR A 247 3.93 17.40 14.05
C THR A 247 4.45 18.22 15.23
N PRO A 248 4.46 17.68 16.46
CA PRO A 248 5.09 18.37 17.58
C PRO A 248 6.60 18.51 17.34
N TRP A 249 7.23 19.53 17.91
CA TRP A 249 8.67 19.79 17.70
C TRP A 249 9.55 18.56 18.02
N VAL A 250 9.18 17.75 19.02
CA VAL A 250 9.90 16.53 19.43
C VAL A 250 9.90 15.45 18.34
N PHE A 251 8.93 15.48 17.41
CA PHE A 251 8.81 14.50 16.34
C PHE A 251 10.05 14.48 15.43
N TRP A 252 10.78 15.59 15.32
CA TRP A 252 12.01 15.65 14.55
C TRP A 252 13.07 14.65 15.02
N GLY A 253 13.23 14.45 16.34
CA GLY A 253 14.17 13.45 16.86
C GLY A 253 13.76 12.02 16.48
N ILE A 254 12.46 11.73 16.54
CA ILE A 254 11.89 10.43 16.17
C ILE A 254 12.04 10.17 14.67
N TRP A 255 11.79 11.20 13.85
CA TRP A 255 11.99 11.12 12.41
C TRP A 255 13.43 10.82 12.03
N GLN A 256 14.43 11.42 12.69
CA GLN A 256 15.83 11.10 12.41
C GLN A 256 16.13 9.61 12.66
N MET A 257 15.59 9.02 13.73
CA MET A 257 15.75 7.59 14.02
C MET A 257 15.01 6.69 13.01
N VAL A 258 13.77 7.04 12.66
CA VAL A 258 12.94 6.21 11.77
C VAL A 258 13.39 6.34 10.32
N SER A 259 13.77 7.54 9.87
CA SER A 259 14.14 7.80 8.48
C SER A 259 15.35 6.99 8.00
N TYR A 260 16.27 6.60 8.91
CA TYR A 260 17.38 5.72 8.57
C TYR A 260 16.93 4.32 8.11
N LEU A 261 15.76 3.87 8.56
CA LEU A 261 15.20 2.56 8.20
C LEU A 261 14.41 2.60 6.89
N LEU A 262 14.11 3.79 6.37
CA LEU A 262 13.33 3.97 5.15
C LEU A 262 14.27 4.07 3.95
N GLN A 263 13.93 3.39 2.87
CA GLN A 263 14.61 3.58 1.58
C GLN A 263 14.54 5.05 1.14
N GLU A 264 15.57 5.53 0.46
CA GLU A 264 15.67 6.92 0.02
C GLU A 264 14.45 7.37 -0.80
N THR A 265 13.97 6.53 -1.71
CA THR A 265 12.77 6.77 -2.53
C THR A 265 11.51 6.99 -1.68
N THR A 266 11.41 6.35 -0.51
CA THR A 266 10.30 6.54 0.43
C THR A 266 10.52 7.80 1.27
N ARG A 267 11.74 8.08 1.72
CA ARG A 267 12.07 9.30 2.46
C ARG A 267 11.71 10.56 1.69
N ARG A 268 12.04 10.60 0.39
CA ARG A 268 11.75 11.74 -0.51
C ARG A 268 10.24 12.00 -0.68
N LYS A 269 9.38 11.01 -0.40
CA LYS A 269 7.92 11.11 -0.50
C LYS A 269 7.25 11.65 0.76
N ILE A 270 7.99 11.76 1.87
CA ILE A 270 7.43 12.12 3.19
C ILE A 270 7.67 13.61 3.46
N LYS A 271 6.59 14.34 3.70
CA LYS A 271 6.59 15.76 4.13
C LYS A 271 6.12 15.83 5.58
N ILE A 272 6.94 16.42 6.45
CA ILE A 272 6.65 16.60 7.89
C ILE A 272 6.34 18.07 8.12
N LEU A 273 5.14 18.36 8.62
CA LEU A 273 4.58 19.69 8.65
C LEU A 273 3.99 19.98 10.05
N ALA A 274 4.61 20.93 10.75
CA ALA A 274 4.12 21.41 12.05
C ALA A 274 3.03 22.47 11.88
N GLU A 275 3.28 23.44 10.99
CA GLU A 275 2.42 24.58 10.68
C GLU A 275 2.18 24.67 9.18
N SER A 276 1.17 25.44 8.76
CA SER A 276 0.82 25.68 7.35
C SER A 276 0.63 24.39 6.53
N PHE A 277 0.31 23.27 7.19
CA PHE A 277 0.16 21.99 6.52
C PHE A 277 -1.02 21.99 5.55
N ALA A 278 -2.04 22.80 5.81
CA ALA A 278 -3.20 22.98 4.93
C ALA A 278 -2.75 23.43 3.53
N ASP A 279 -1.94 24.48 3.43
CA ASP A 279 -1.46 24.99 2.14
C ASP A 279 -0.64 23.95 1.38
N GLU A 280 0.21 23.20 2.08
CA GLU A 280 1.00 22.11 1.50
C GLU A 280 0.15 20.92 1.03
N LEU A 281 -0.92 20.57 1.75
CA LEU A 281 -1.88 19.55 1.33
C LEU A 281 -2.63 20.01 0.07
N LEU A 282 -3.06 21.27 0.03
CA LEU A 282 -3.86 21.83 -1.07
C LEU A 282 -3.08 21.96 -2.40
N LYS A 283 -1.74 21.93 -2.36
CA LYS A 283 -0.90 21.78 -3.56
C LYS A 283 -1.20 20.47 -4.29
N ASP A 284 -1.38 19.37 -3.56
CA ASP A 284 -1.56 18.03 -4.13
C ASP A 284 -3.01 17.55 -4.13
N ILE A 285 -3.87 18.15 -3.29
CA ILE A 285 -5.26 17.72 -3.05
C ILE A 285 -6.20 18.88 -3.31
N HIS A 286 -7.28 18.65 -4.07
CA HIS A 286 -8.30 19.68 -4.27
C HIS A 286 -9.08 19.93 -2.96
N PRO A 287 -9.47 21.18 -2.61
CA PRO A 287 -10.18 21.46 -1.35
C PRO A 287 -11.43 20.61 -1.13
N CYS A 288 -12.21 20.33 -2.18
CA CYS A 288 -13.42 19.48 -2.07
C CYS A 288 -13.13 17.98 -1.97
N GLN A 289 -11.86 17.58 -1.87
CA GLN A 289 -11.42 16.21 -1.64
C GLN A 289 -10.79 16.05 -0.24
N LEU A 290 -10.77 17.12 0.56
CA LEU A 290 -10.08 17.19 1.83
C LEU A 290 -11.04 17.67 2.93
N GLU A 291 -10.94 17.07 4.12
CA GLU A 291 -11.76 17.45 5.28
C GLU A 291 -11.43 18.87 5.78
N GLU A 292 -12.41 19.57 6.34
CA GLU A 292 -12.26 20.90 6.95
C GLU A 292 -11.13 20.94 7.99
N ARG A 293 -10.99 19.89 8.82
CA ARG A 293 -9.91 19.79 9.82
C ARG A 293 -8.52 19.82 9.21
N TYR A 294 -8.38 19.48 7.92
CA TYR A 294 -7.11 19.47 7.21
C TYR A 294 -6.97 20.64 6.23
N GLY A 295 -7.89 21.62 6.29
CA GLY A 295 -7.90 22.82 5.45
C GLY A 295 -8.67 22.67 4.14
N GLY A 296 -9.45 21.60 3.96
CA GLY A 296 -10.36 21.46 2.83
C GLY A 296 -11.75 22.04 3.10
N VAL A 297 -12.73 21.61 2.30
CA VAL A 297 -14.14 22.04 2.42
C VAL A 297 -15.12 20.87 2.59
N CYS A 298 -14.62 19.64 2.67
CA CYS A 298 -15.47 18.50 3.01
C CYS A 298 -15.81 18.50 4.49
N PRO A 299 -17.06 18.21 4.87
CA PRO A 299 -17.40 17.98 6.26
C PRO A 299 -16.50 16.91 6.87
N ASN A 300 -16.07 17.14 8.10
CA ASN A 300 -15.30 16.17 8.86
C ASN A 300 -16.07 14.87 9.01
N ILE A 301 -15.41 13.74 8.74
CA ILE A 301 -16.03 12.43 8.83
C ILE A 301 -16.26 12.06 10.30
N VAL A 302 -17.44 11.53 10.57
CA VAL A 302 -17.83 10.97 11.88
C VAL A 302 -18.22 9.49 11.81
N ASP A 303 -18.48 8.98 10.61
CA ASP A 303 -18.76 7.56 10.32
C ASP A 303 -17.68 7.02 9.38
N TYR A 304 -16.88 6.09 9.89
CA TYR A 304 -15.69 5.56 9.23
C TYR A 304 -15.89 4.14 8.68
N ASP A 305 -17.12 3.61 8.69
CA ASP A 305 -17.41 2.23 8.27
C ASP A 305 -17.22 1.98 6.78
N LYS A 306 -17.13 3.06 6.01
CA LYS A 306 -16.94 3.03 4.55
C LYS A 306 -16.05 4.17 4.09
N PRO A 307 -15.40 4.03 2.92
CA PRO A 307 -14.72 5.15 2.27
C PRO A 307 -15.69 6.29 2.00
N ILE A 308 -15.23 7.52 2.22
CA ILE A 308 -15.96 8.74 1.82
C ILE A 308 -15.21 9.36 0.66
N LEU A 309 -15.77 9.30 -0.54
CA LEU A 309 -15.12 9.78 -1.77
C LEU A 309 -15.97 10.91 -2.35
N PRO A 310 -15.63 12.18 -2.06
CA PRO A 310 -16.36 13.32 -2.58
C PRO A 310 -16.30 13.36 -4.11
N PRO A 311 -17.35 13.89 -4.78
CA PRO A 311 -17.37 14.02 -6.22
C PRO A 311 -16.30 15.03 -6.71
N PRO A 312 -16.00 15.06 -8.02
CA PRO A 312 -15.13 16.07 -8.61
C PRO A 312 -15.53 17.51 -8.23
N PRO A 313 -14.64 18.50 -8.39
CA PRO A 313 -13.35 18.42 -9.10
C PRO A 313 -12.22 17.73 -8.31
N PHE A 314 -11.36 17.00 -9.01
CA PHE A 314 -10.09 16.48 -8.46
C PHE A 314 -8.90 17.39 -8.77
N SER A 315 -9.02 18.25 -9.78
CA SER A 315 -8.01 19.23 -10.21
C SER A 315 -8.70 20.56 -10.51
N GLN A 316 -7.94 21.66 -10.50
CA GLN A 316 -8.44 22.96 -10.96
C GLN A 316 -8.85 22.89 -12.43
#